data_AF-A0A7J4LU42-F1
#
_entry.id   AF-A0A7J4LU42-F1
#
_cell.length_a   1.000
_cell.length_b   1.000
_cell.length_c   1.000
_cell.angle_alpha   90.00
_cell.angle_beta   90.00
_cell.angle_gamma   90.00
#
_symmetry.space_group_name_H-M   'P 1'
#
loop_
_entity.id
_entity.type
_entity.pdbx_description
1 polymer ?
#
loop_
_entity_poly.entity_id
_entity_poly.type
_entity_poly.pdbx_seq_one_letter_code
_entity_poly.pdbx_strand_id
1 'polypeptide(L)' 'MTTITINVDTETDHQFRETVKETLGEGKGKLGHAVKEAFELWIKRQHERAMREEHIALMKKSFDMGPVTFKRDELYD' A
#
# COMPACT_ATOMS: atom_id res chain seq x y z
N MET A 1 -10.08 21.51 -1.46
CA MET A 1 -9.31 21.32 -0.22
C MET A 1 -10.29 20.96 0.87
N THR A 2 -10.02 19.89 1.59
CA THR A 2 -10.81 19.47 2.75
C THR A 2 -9.90 19.53 3.97
N THR A 3 -10.42 20.01 5.10
CA THR A 3 -9.65 20.12 6.35
C THR A 3 -9.90 18.90 7.21
N ILE A 4 -8.82 18.31 7.73
CA ILE A 4 -8.86 17.20 8.67
C ILE A 4 -8.06 17.63 9.89
N THR A 5 -8.62 17.47 11.08
CA THR A 5 -7.93 17.70 12.35
C THR A 5 -7.46 16.36 12.90
N ILE A 6 -6.18 16.26 13.26
CA ILE A 6 -5.56 15.02 13.71
C ILE A 6 -4.80 15.33 14.99
N ASN A 7 -4.95 14.46 15.98
CA ASN A 7 -4.16 14.50 17.19
C ASN A 7 -3.00 13.52 17.06
N VAL A 8 -1.80 14.00 17.33
CA VAL A 8 -0.57 13.20 17.41
C VAL A 8 0.10 13.51 18.76
N ASP A 9 0.86 12.57 19.28
CA ASP A 9 1.68 12.83 20.46
C ASP A 9 2.81 13.81 20.15
N THR A 10 3.34 14.44 21.20
CA THR A 10 4.35 15.49 21.10
C THR A 10 5.65 15.00 20.46
N GLU A 11 6.04 13.75 20.72
CA GLU A 11 7.27 13.19 20.16
C GLU A 11 7.14 13.01 18.65
N THR A 12 6.02 12.46 18.19
CA THR A 12 5.71 12.31 16.76
C THR A 12 5.64 13.66 16.05
N ASP A 13 4.99 14.68 16.62
CA ASP A 13 4.96 16.02 16.01
C ASP A 13 6.37 16.61 15.86
N HIS A 14 7.19 16.50 16.90
CA HIS A 14 8.55 17.01 16.88
C HIS A 14 9.41 16.30 15.82
N GLN A 15 9.45 14.97 15.84
CA GLN A 15 10.21 14.18 14.86
C GLN A 15 9.74 14.46 13.43
N PHE A 16 8.44 14.56 13.21
CA PHE A 16 7.89 14.85 11.89
C PHE A 16 8.31 16.23 11.38
N ARG A 17 8.22 17.27 12.24
CA ARG A 17 8.64 18.63 11.86
C ARG A 17 10.12 18.70 11.52
N GLU A 18 10.98 18.10 12.33
CA GLU A 18 12.43 18.10 12.06
C GLU A 18 12.73 17.36 10.76
N THR A 19 12.11 16.20 10.53
CA THR A 19 12.26 15.46 9.27
C THR A 19 11.83 16.30 8.06
N VAL A 20 10.73 17.03 8.17
CA VAL A 20 10.24 17.90 7.09
C VAL A 20 11.20 19.07 6.84
N LYS A 21 11.78 19.65 7.89
CA LYS A 21 12.79 20.71 7.74
C LYS A 21 14.03 20.20 7.03
N GLU A 22 14.53 19.02 7.41
CA GLU A 22 15.73 18.43 6.80
C GLU A 22 15.53 18.05 5.34
N THR A 23 14.34 17.54 4.99
CA THR A 23 14.06 17.00 3.65
C THR A 23 13.55 18.06 2.66
N LEU A 24 12.64 18.93 3.10
CA LEU A 24 11.91 19.86 2.23
C LEU A 24 12.25 21.34 2.50
N GLY A 25 13.06 21.61 3.53
CA GLY A 25 13.39 22.94 4.01
C GLY A 25 12.27 23.60 4.81
N GLU A 26 12.54 24.83 5.26
CA GLU A 26 11.56 25.64 5.97
C GLU A 26 10.66 26.42 4.98
N GLY A 27 9.36 26.49 5.25
CA GLY A 27 8.45 27.27 4.42
C GLY A 27 6.98 26.96 4.63
N LYS A 28 6.12 27.93 4.30
CA LYS A 28 4.66 27.78 4.37
C LYS A 28 4.22 26.67 3.41
N GLY A 29 3.45 25.71 3.94
CA GLY A 29 2.88 24.61 3.14
C GLY A 29 3.73 23.34 3.06
N LYS A 30 4.97 23.35 3.55
CA LYS A 30 5.85 22.15 3.54
C LYS A 30 5.32 21.02 4.40
N LEU A 31 4.83 21.33 5.60
CA LEU A 31 4.16 20.34 6.47
C LEU A 31 2.92 19.76 5.81
N GLY A 32 2.11 20.60 5.15
CA GLY A 32 0.92 20.11 4.43
C GLY A 32 1.28 19.21 3.25
N HIS A 33 2.37 19.51 2.55
CA HIS A 33 2.88 18.66 1.47
C HIS A 33 3.35 17.29 2.00
N ALA A 34 4.12 17.28 3.09
CA ALA A 34 4.58 16.05 3.72
C ALA A 34 3.41 15.19 4.26
N VAL A 35 2.39 15.81 4.85
CA VAL A 35 1.18 15.10 5.29
C VAL A 35 0.43 14.48 4.11
N LYS A 36 0.34 15.20 2.97
CA LYS A 36 -0.27 14.66 1.75
C LYS A 36 0.49 13.45 1.23
N GLU A 37 1.82 13.54 1.17
CA GLU A 37 2.68 12.44 0.74
C GLU A 37 2.54 11.22 1.67
N ALA A 38 2.53 11.43 2.98
CA ALA A 38 2.31 10.37 3.96
C ALA A 38 0.97 9.65 3.75
N PHE A 39 -0.10 10.38 3.44
CA PHE A 39 -1.39 9.78 3.11
C PHE A 39 -1.38 8.99 1.81
N GLU A 40 -0.76 9.53 0.75
CA GLU A 40 -0.66 8.83 -0.54
C GLU A 40 0.11 7.52 -0.40
N LEU A 41 1.24 7.52 0.33
CA LEU A 41 2.03 6.34 0.63
C LEU A 41 1.26 5.31 1.47
N TRP A 42 0.51 5.77 2.48
CA TRP A 42 -0.30 4.90 3.31
C TRP A 42 -1.42 4.22 2.50
N ILE A 43 -2.17 4.99 1.70
CA ILE A 43 -3.25 4.48 0.84
C ILE A 43 -2.70 3.45 -0.14
N LYS A 44 -1.58 3.77 -0.81
CA LYS A 44 -0.93 2.85 -1.74
C LYS A 44 -0.53 1.55 -1.05
N ARG A 45 0.07 1.63 0.14
CA ARG A 45 0.47 0.45 0.92
C ARG A 45 -0.73 -0.43 1.32
N GLN A 46 -1.85 0.17 1.69
CA GLN A 46 -3.06 -0.60 2.02
C GLN A 46 -3.65 -1.29 0.78
N HIS A 47 -3.64 -0.62 -0.38
CA HIS A 47 -4.10 -1.24 -1.62
C HIS A 47 -3.20 -2.41 -2.05
N GLU A 48 -1.88 -2.23 -2.01
CA GLU A 48 -0.92 -3.31 -2.29
C GLU A 48 -1.05 -4.49 -1.33
N ARG A 49 -1.42 -4.24 -0.07
CA ARG A 49 -1.69 -5.30 0.91
C ARG A 49 -2.94 -6.08 0.52
N ALA A 50 -4.04 -5.39 0.18
CA ALA A 50 -5.28 -6.03 -0.24
C ALA A 50 -5.06 -6.91 -1.49
N MET A 51 -4.35 -6.39 -2.50
CA MET A 51 -4.00 -7.15 -3.70
C MET A 51 -3.13 -8.37 -3.40
N ARG A 52 -2.21 -8.28 -2.44
CA ARG A 52 -1.39 -9.43 -2.02
C ARG A 52 -2.24 -10.51 -1.34
N GLU A 53 -3.16 -10.11 -0.46
CA GLU A 53 -4.06 -11.05 0.21
C GLU A 53 -4.98 -11.74 -0.81
N GLU A 54 -5.48 -11.01 -1.80
CA GLU A 54 -6.29 -11.56 -2.91
C GLU A 54 -5.49 -12.52 -3.80
N HIS A 55 -4.28 -12.15 -4.22
CA HIS A 55 -3.43 -13.03 -5.02
C HIS A 55 -3.07 -14.32 -4.27
N ILE A 56 -2.77 -14.24 -2.97
CA ILE A 56 -2.52 -15.44 -2.15
C ILE A 56 -3.78 -16.31 -2.09
N ALA A 57 -4.96 -15.70 -1.97
CA ALA A 57 -6.22 -16.44 -1.99
C ALA A 57 -6.48 -17.12 -3.35
N LEU A 58 -6.19 -16.43 -4.46
CA LEU A 58 -6.30 -17.00 -5.82
C LEU A 58 -5.28 -18.12 -6.06
N MET A 59 -4.03 -17.99 -5.58
CA MET A 59 -3.02 -19.06 -5.62
C MET A 59 -3.47 -20.28 -4.81
N LYS A 60 -4.03 -20.09 -3.62
CA LYS A 60 -4.60 -21.20 -2.83
C LYS A 60 -5.78 -21.87 -3.54
N LYS A 61 -6.62 -21.09 -4.24
CA LYS A 61 -7.78 -21.60 -4.97
C LYS A 61 -7.41 -22.34 -6.26
N SER A 62 -6.32 -21.94 -6.93
CA SER A 62 -5.84 -22.56 -8.17
C SER A 62 -4.93 -23.78 -7.95
N PHE A 63 -4.46 -24.01 -6.73
CA PHE A 63 -3.70 -25.22 -6.40
C PHE A 63 -4.59 -26.48 -6.25
N ASP A 64 -5.92 -26.33 -6.24
CA ASP A 64 -6.87 -27.45 -6.31
C ASP A 64 -7.28 -27.72 -7.77
N MET A 65 -6.28 -27.79 -8.66
CA MET A 65 -6.49 -28.44 -9.96
C MET A 65 -6.45 -29.94 -9.70
N GLY A 66 -7.63 -30.53 -9.49
CA GLY A 66 -7.82 -31.98 -9.39
C GLY A 66 -7.12 -32.72 -10.54
N PRO A 67 -6.98 -34.06 -10.46
CA PRO A 67 -6.18 -34.82 -11.41
C PRO A 67 -6.64 -34.56 -12.84
N VAL A 68 -5.75 -33.97 -13.65
CA VAL A 68 -6.04 -33.74 -15.07
C VAL A 68 -5.95 -35.08 -15.79
N THR A 69 -7.08 -35.75 -15.95
CA THR A 69 -7.19 -36.97 -16.74
C THR A 69 -7.34 -36.61 -18.21
N PHE A 70 -6.25 -36.70 -18.96
CA PHE A 70 -6.29 -36.63 -20.42
C PHE A 70 -6.54 -38.02 -21.01
N LYS A 71 -7.41 -38.11 -22.02
CA LYS A 71 -7.49 -39.31 -22.86
C LYS A 71 -6.38 -39.25 -23.90
N ARG A 72 -5.70 -40.37 -24.12
CA ARG A 72 -4.50 -40.48 -24.98
C ARG A 72 -4.73 -40.05 -26.44
N ASP A 73 -5.99 -40.04 -26.90
CA ASP A 73 -6.39 -39.63 -28.25
C ASP A 73 -6.44 -38.11 -28.45
N GLU A 74 -6.36 -37.31 -27.39
CA GLU A 74 -6.40 -35.84 -27.44
C GLU A 74 -5.00 -35.19 -27.42
N LEU A 75 -3.93 -36.00 -27.30
CA LEU A 75 -2.57 -35.50 -27.09
C LEU A 75 -1.78 -35.22 -28.38
N TYR A 76 -2.35 -35.55 -29.55
CA TYR A 76 -1.69 -35.35 -30.84
C TYR A 76 -2.69 -34.85 -31.89
N ASP A 77 -2.61 -33.55 -32.18
CA ASP A 77 -2.89 -32.92 -33.47
C ASP A 77 -1.69 -31.99 -33.80
#